data_AF-A0A497BT95-F1
#
_entry.id   AF-A0A497BT95-F1
#
_cell.length_a   1.000
_cell.length_b   1.000
_cell.length_c   1.000
_cell.angle_alpha   90.00
_cell.angle_beta   90.00
_cell.angle_gamma   90.00
#
_symmetry.space_group_name_H-M   'P 1'
#
loop_
_entity.id
_entity.type
_entity.pdbx_description
1 polymer ?
#
loop_
_entity_poly.entity_id
_entity_poly.type
_entity_poly.pdbx_seq_one_letter_code
_entity_poly.pdbx_strand_id
1 'polypeptide(L)'
;MEKKAGFLKRAIGFFIHPLGGKGKREEPVEEIPVPNVPPERPKRQLWGREFSLVDEGLAEDQVVAFVEGLMAKCRGLEEQQRHFLSLGSLTERAAIEADRAAAGIKSRAKAEAEAEAARIIADANERVQQMIAEAKRNAQEASREEVQNILQTALRKAAIVEMQAKQQAQMFLLRSRDAIEGDLREEVKEAYYRLLSSLHNVLGEGNRIELEWKNKTSELRKRDTFELEGYEAVRSALSAEIARTSPLVSGEFETGVEMAGWMGKTGEGG
;
A
#
# COMPACT_ATOMS: atom_id res chain seq x y z
N MET A 1 -4.63 43.50 -1.73
CA MET A 1 -4.73 44.10 -0.38
C MET A 1 -3.41 44.83 -0.13
N GLU A 2 -3.42 46.13 -0.41
CA GLU A 2 -3.35 47.23 0.57
C GLU A 2 -1.90 47.70 0.79
N LYS A 3 -1.52 48.74 0.04
CA LYS A 3 -0.51 49.71 0.47
C LYS A 3 -1.26 51.02 0.73
N LYS A 4 -1.52 51.35 1.99
CA LYS A 4 -2.03 52.66 2.38
C LYS A 4 -0.85 53.52 2.85
N ALA A 5 -0.53 54.48 2.01
CA ALA A 5 0.33 55.60 2.32
C ALA A 5 -0.49 56.73 2.97
N GLY A 6 0.14 57.43 3.90
CA GLY A 6 -0.01 58.88 4.09
C GLY A 6 -1.17 59.35 4.95
N PHE A 7 -0.88 59.71 6.20
CA PHE A 7 -1.62 60.79 6.86
C PHE A 7 -0.76 61.52 7.90
N LEU A 8 -1.06 62.82 8.06
CA LEU A 8 -0.56 63.83 9.01
C LEU A 8 0.61 64.75 8.61
N LYS A 9 0.26 65.76 7.81
CA LYS A 9 0.80 67.12 7.97
C LYS A 9 0.00 67.82 9.08
N ARG A 10 0.65 68.22 10.19
CA ARG A 10 0.10 69.16 11.17
C ARG A 10 0.64 70.56 10.87
N ALA A 11 -0.29 71.50 10.81
CA ALA A 11 -0.07 72.93 10.67
C ALA A 11 0.56 73.50 11.95
N ILE A 12 1.61 74.31 11.79
CA ILE A 12 2.13 75.22 12.82
C ILE A 12 1.73 76.62 12.37
N GLY A 13 0.67 77.16 12.98
CA GLY A 13 0.27 78.55 12.85
C GLY A 13 0.80 79.33 14.06
N PHE A 14 1.82 80.16 13.81
CA PHE A 14 2.39 81.12 14.75
C PHE A 14 1.37 82.25 15.01
N PHE A 15 0.94 82.43 16.27
CA PHE A 15 0.12 83.57 16.67
C PHE A 15 1.04 84.63 17.30
N ILE A 16 1.38 85.66 16.52
CA ILE A 16 2.07 86.86 16.98
C ILE A 16 0.99 87.91 17.27
N HIS A 17 0.84 88.30 18.53
CA HIS A 17 0.10 89.49 18.91
C HIS A 17 1.05 90.71 18.91
N PRO A 18 0.68 91.82 18.24
CA PRO A 18 1.12 93.14 18.65
C PRO A 18 -0.10 93.95 19.11
N LEU A 19 -0.18 94.26 20.40
CA LEU A 19 -1.12 95.27 20.89
C LEU A 19 -0.44 96.64 20.84
N GLY A 20 -0.76 97.38 19.78
CA GLY A 20 -0.48 98.80 19.63
C GLY A 20 -1.20 99.60 20.71
N GLY A 21 -0.41 100.22 21.58
CA GLY A 21 -0.86 101.22 22.56
C GLY A 21 -1.13 102.55 21.86
N LYS A 22 -2.33 103.08 22.10
CA LYS A 22 -2.92 104.25 21.47
C LYS A 22 -2.18 105.54 21.85
N GLY A 23 -1.90 106.36 20.83
CA GLY A 23 -1.55 107.77 21.00
C GLY A 23 -2.69 108.51 21.69
N LYS A 24 -2.35 109.23 22.76
CA LYS A 24 -3.24 110.19 23.42
C LYS A 24 -2.87 111.60 22.94
N ARG A 25 -3.93 112.35 22.68
CA ARG A 25 -3.99 113.71 22.16
C ARG A 25 -3.25 114.69 23.06
N GLU A 26 -2.53 115.60 22.41
CA GLU A 26 -2.11 116.89 22.94
C GLU A 26 -3.29 117.85 22.89
N GLU A 27 -3.60 118.50 24.02
CA GLU A 27 -4.23 119.83 24.04
C GLU A 27 -3.58 120.68 25.15
N PRO A 28 -3.51 122.01 24.99
CA PRO A 28 -2.52 122.89 25.64
C PRO A 28 -3.15 123.72 26.76
N VAL A 29 -2.46 123.90 27.91
CA VAL A 29 -2.82 124.95 28.88
C VAL A 29 -1.60 125.43 29.66
N GLU A 30 -1.31 126.72 29.45
CA GLU A 30 -0.79 127.78 30.33
C GLU A 30 0.29 127.51 31.40
N GLU A 31 1.40 128.25 31.24
CA GLU A 31 2.35 128.65 32.29
C GLU A 31 1.64 129.35 33.46
N ILE A 32 1.93 128.95 34.71
CA ILE A 32 2.31 129.84 35.86
C ILE A 32 3.05 128.97 36.94
N PRO A 33 3.68 129.54 37.99
CA PRO A 33 5.12 129.71 38.17
C PRO A 33 5.77 128.70 39.15
N VAL A 34 7.10 128.58 39.04
CA VAL A 34 7.98 127.83 39.95
C VAL A 34 7.85 128.30 41.40
N PRO A 35 7.66 127.38 42.38
CA PRO A 35 8.05 127.62 43.76
C PRO A 35 9.18 126.68 44.17
N ASN A 36 10.35 127.30 44.39
CA ASN A 36 11.35 126.96 45.40
C ASN A 36 11.88 125.50 45.43
N VAL A 37 13.02 125.28 44.78
CA VAL A 37 13.86 124.09 44.97
C VAL A 37 14.46 124.13 46.40
N PRO A 38 14.16 123.15 47.28
CA PRO A 38 14.85 123.02 48.56
C PRO A 38 16.31 122.60 48.34
N PRO A 39 17.26 122.97 49.21
CA PRO A 39 18.69 122.72 49.00
C PRO A 39 18.98 121.22 48.85
N GLU A 40 19.85 120.87 47.91
CA GLU A 40 20.34 119.50 47.75
C GLU A 40 20.99 119.04 49.05
N ARG A 41 20.37 118.04 49.69
CA ARG A 41 20.92 117.41 50.89
C ARG A 41 22.18 116.62 50.50
N PRO A 42 23.27 116.68 51.30
CA PRO A 42 24.47 115.90 51.02
C PRO A 42 24.11 114.40 50.95
N LYS A 43 24.51 113.75 49.86
CA LYS A 43 24.28 112.31 49.65
C LYS A 43 25.58 111.54 49.89
N ARG A 44 25.48 110.37 50.52
CA ARG A 44 26.59 109.43 50.65
C ARG A 44 26.26 108.13 49.92
N GLN A 45 27.22 107.61 49.17
CA GLN A 45 27.08 106.34 48.47
C GLN A 45 27.58 105.22 49.36
N LEU A 46 26.69 104.31 49.74
CA LEU A 46 26.98 103.15 50.58
C LEU A 46 26.27 101.93 49.96
N TRP A 47 26.92 100.76 49.98
CA TRP A 47 26.38 99.52 49.39
C TRP A 47 25.87 99.66 47.94
N GLY A 48 26.51 100.51 47.14
CA GLY A 48 26.15 100.75 45.74
C GLY A 48 24.89 101.60 45.51
N ARG A 49 24.28 102.18 46.56
CA ARG A 49 23.17 103.14 46.46
C ARG A 49 23.51 104.47 47.15
N GLU A 50 22.86 105.54 46.69
CA GLU A 50 22.93 106.86 47.31
C GLU A 50 21.90 106.98 48.43
N PHE A 51 22.33 107.47 49.59
CA PHE A 51 21.49 107.76 50.75
C PHE A 51 21.64 109.23 51.14
N SER A 52 20.55 109.90 51.50
CA SER A 52 20.61 111.29 51.99
C SER A 52 21.11 111.36 53.44
N LEU A 53 22.01 112.31 53.72
CA LEU A 53 22.41 112.67 55.09
C LEU A 53 21.39 113.61 55.73
N VAL A 54 21.06 113.29 56.98
CA VAL A 54 20.21 114.03 57.91
C VAL A 54 21.08 114.38 59.13
N ASP A 55 20.66 115.34 59.96
CA ASP A 55 21.47 115.85 61.09
C ASP A 55 21.91 114.77 62.09
N GLU A 56 21.17 113.65 62.19
CA GLU A 56 21.50 112.49 63.03
C GLU A 56 22.13 111.30 62.27
N GLY A 57 22.49 111.47 60.98
CA GLY A 57 23.16 110.44 60.18
C GLY A 57 22.49 110.11 58.86
N LEU A 58 22.37 108.82 58.52
CA LEU A 58 21.71 108.36 57.29
C LEU A 58 20.18 108.37 57.47
N ALA A 59 19.44 108.71 56.41
CA ALA A 59 17.99 108.67 56.42
C ALA A 59 17.46 107.24 56.68
N GLU A 60 16.81 107.05 57.84
CA GLU A 60 16.38 105.74 58.35
C GLU A 60 15.35 105.07 57.44
N ASP A 61 14.43 105.83 56.86
CA ASP A 61 13.42 105.37 55.90
C ASP A 61 14.03 104.72 54.65
N GLN A 62 15.10 105.32 54.10
CA GLN A 62 15.80 104.79 52.92
C GLN A 62 16.60 103.53 53.25
N VAL A 63 17.17 103.46 54.46
CA VAL A 63 17.91 102.27 54.93
C VAL A 63 16.95 101.11 55.20
N VAL A 64 15.83 101.35 55.87
CA VAL A 64 14.79 100.33 56.12
C VAL A 64 14.22 99.81 54.80
N ALA A 65 13.85 100.68 53.87
CA ALA A 65 13.35 100.26 52.56
C ALA A 65 14.39 99.46 51.75
N PHE A 66 15.68 99.80 51.87
CA PHE A 66 16.75 99.05 51.24
C PHE A 66 16.93 97.65 51.87
N VAL A 67 16.95 97.56 53.20
CA VAL A 67 17.09 96.29 53.93
C VAL A 67 15.87 95.40 53.72
N GLU A 68 14.65 95.95 53.74
CA GLU A 68 13.43 95.22 53.40
C GLU A 68 13.47 94.71 51.96
N GLY A 69 13.94 95.53 51.02
CA GLY A 69 14.16 95.12 49.63
C GLY A 69 15.23 94.03 49.49
N LEU A 70 16.28 94.07 50.32
CA LEU A 70 17.32 93.03 50.35
C LEU A 70 16.77 91.73 50.94
N MET A 71 16.01 91.79 52.03
CA MET A 71 15.35 90.63 52.64
C MET A 71 14.31 90.01 51.69
N ALA A 72 13.54 90.83 50.97
CA ALA A 72 12.60 90.34 49.96
C ALA A 72 13.32 89.61 48.82
N LYS A 73 14.46 90.14 48.36
CA LYS A 73 15.30 89.46 47.36
C LYS A 73 15.88 88.14 47.89
N CYS A 74 16.38 88.12 49.12
CA CYS A 74 16.89 86.89 49.73
C CYS A 74 15.79 85.83 49.87
N ARG A 75 14.59 86.20 50.32
CA ARG A 75 13.43 85.30 50.38
C ARG A 75 13.04 84.77 49.00
N GLY A 76 13.02 85.62 47.98
CA GLY A 76 12.73 85.21 46.60
C GLY A 76 13.77 84.23 46.04
N LEU A 77 15.05 84.42 46.35
CA LEU A 77 16.13 83.49 45.97
C LEU A 77 16.03 82.15 46.71
N GLU A 78 15.69 82.16 48.00
CA GLU A 78 15.45 80.93 48.77
C GLU A 78 14.25 80.13 48.24
N GLU A 79 13.15 80.81 47.90
CA GLU A 79 11.98 80.17 47.27
C GLU A 79 12.33 79.57 45.91
N GLN A 80 13.06 80.31 45.07
CA GLN A 80 13.57 79.78 43.80
C GLN A 80 14.45 78.55 44.02
N GLN A 81 15.37 78.59 44.98
CA GLN A 81 16.22 77.45 45.31
C GLN A 81 15.39 76.23 45.74
N ARG A 82 14.38 76.42 46.58
CA ARG A 82 13.45 75.34 46.99
C ARG A 82 12.70 74.76 45.80
N HIS A 83 12.24 75.60 44.87
CA HIS A 83 11.59 75.13 43.64
C HIS A 83 12.54 74.30 42.77
N PHE A 84 13.79 74.73 42.59
CA PHE A 84 14.78 73.96 41.83
C PHE A 84 15.10 72.61 42.47
N LEU A 85 15.24 72.57 43.79
CA LEU A 85 15.46 71.30 44.51
C LEU A 85 14.26 70.36 44.41
N SER A 86 13.04 70.90 44.54
CA SER A 86 11.81 70.12 44.36
C SER A 86 11.68 69.57 42.94
N LEU A 87 11.98 70.39 41.92
CA LEU A 87 11.97 69.97 40.53
C LEU A 87 13.01 68.89 40.27
N GLY A 88 14.23 69.06 40.78
CA GLY A 88 15.29 68.04 40.73
C GLY A 88 14.83 66.71 41.29
N SER A 89 14.25 66.72 42.51
CA SER A 89 13.72 65.51 43.16
C SER A 89 12.57 64.85 42.37
N LEU A 90 11.77 65.64 41.66
CA LEU A 90 10.66 65.14 40.84
C LEU A 90 11.20 64.51 39.56
N THR A 91 12.20 65.14 38.92
CA THR A 91 12.84 64.59 37.72
C THR A 91 13.61 63.32 38.02
N GLU A 92 14.27 63.22 39.17
CA GLU A 92 14.95 62.00 39.62
C GLU A 92 13.95 60.87 39.85
N ARG A 93 12.85 61.14 40.59
CA ARG A 93 11.77 60.16 40.78
C ARG A 93 11.14 59.72 39.46
N ALA A 94 10.88 60.67 38.56
CA ALA A 94 10.33 60.37 37.23
C ALA A 94 11.29 59.51 36.40
N ALA A 95 12.61 59.74 36.48
CA ALA A 95 13.61 58.92 35.81
C ALA A 95 13.63 57.48 36.35
N ILE A 96 13.64 57.33 37.69
CA ILE A 96 13.60 56.01 38.35
C ILE A 96 12.31 55.25 37.97
N GLU A 97 11.17 55.94 37.94
CA GLU A 97 9.89 55.33 37.58
C GLU A 97 9.83 54.95 36.10
N ALA A 98 10.40 55.77 35.21
CA ALA A 98 10.54 55.44 33.79
C ALA A 98 11.43 54.21 33.57
N ASP A 99 12.57 54.10 34.27
CA ASP A 99 13.45 52.94 34.20
C ASP A 99 12.75 51.67 34.71
N ARG A 100 12.00 51.79 35.82
CA ARG A 100 11.21 50.68 36.37
C ARG A 100 10.11 50.24 35.40
N ALA A 101 9.42 51.19 34.77
CA ALA A 101 8.41 50.90 33.76
C ALA A 101 9.03 50.21 32.53
N ALA A 102 10.16 50.71 32.04
CA ALA A 102 10.89 50.11 30.91
C ALA A 102 11.35 48.68 31.22
N ALA A 103 11.91 48.44 32.41
CA ALA A 103 12.29 47.11 32.86
C ALA A 103 11.08 46.16 32.96
N GLY A 104 9.96 46.65 33.51
CA GLY A 104 8.71 45.90 33.59
C GLY A 104 8.13 45.52 32.23
N ILE A 105 8.10 46.46 31.28
CA ILE A 105 7.66 46.21 29.91
C ILE A 105 8.56 45.17 29.23
N LYS A 106 9.88 45.33 29.34
CA LYS A 106 10.85 44.39 28.75
C LYS A 106 10.68 42.98 29.32
N SER A 107 10.49 42.86 30.64
CA SER A 107 10.30 41.56 31.28
C SER A 107 8.99 40.88 30.85
N ARG A 108 7.88 41.63 30.79
CA ARG A 108 6.59 41.07 30.35
C ARG A 108 6.62 40.67 28.89
N ALA A 109 7.14 41.54 28.02
CA ALA A 109 7.28 41.24 26.59
C ALA A 109 8.14 39.98 26.35
N LYS A 110 9.22 39.81 27.12
CA LYS A 110 10.04 38.60 27.05
C LYS A 110 9.26 37.36 27.51
N ALA A 111 8.58 37.42 28.65
CA ALA A 111 7.80 36.29 29.18
C ALA A 111 6.65 35.89 28.24
N GLU A 112 5.93 36.87 27.68
CA GLU A 112 4.86 36.64 26.71
C GLU A 112 5.40 36.04 25.41
N ALA A 113 6.54 36.53 24.91
CA ALA A 113 7.19 35.97 23.73
C ALA A 113 7.66 34.52 23.95
N GLU A 114 8.24 34.22 25.12
CA GLU A 114 8.65 32.86 25.48
C GLU A 114 7.45 31.92 25.61
N ALA A 115 6.36 32.36 26.24
CA ALA A 115 5.14 31.58 26.38
C ALA A 115 4.49 31.29 25.02
N GLU A 116 4.40 32.30 24.14
CA GLU A 116 3.82 32.12 22.80
C GLU A 116 4.72 31.25 21.92
N ALA A 117 6.04 31.40 22.00
CA ALA A 117 6.98 30.52 21.31
C ALA A 117 6.82 29.06 21.77
N ALA A 118 6.71 28.83 23.08
CA ALA A 118 6.47 27.49 23.62
C ALA A 118 5.13 26.91 23.14
N ARG A 119 4.07 27.74 23.09
CA ARG A 119 2.76 27.34 22.56
C ARG A 119 2.84 26.95 21.09
N ILE A 120 3.49 27.76 20.26
CA ILE A 120 3.66 27.47 18.83
C ILE A 120 4.44 26.16 18.62
N ILE A 121 5.50 25.93 19.40
CA ILE A 121 6.29 24.69 19.33
C ILE A 121 5.44 23.48 19.74
N ALA A 122 4.65 23.60 20.81
CA ALA A 122 3.76 22.53 21.25
C ALA A 122 2.70 22.20 20.19
N ASP A 123 2.00 23.22 19.66
CA ASP A 123 1.00 23.06 18.60
C ASP A 123 1.63 22.45 17.33
N ALA A 124 2.84 22.87 16.96
CA ALA A 124 3.54 22.33 15.80
C ALA A 124 3.92 20.86 16.00
N ASN A 125 4.43 20.50 17.18
CA ASN A 125 4.78 19.12 17.50
C ASN A 125 3.54 18.22 17.50
N GLU A 126 2.42 18.68 18.05
CA GLU A 126 1.16 17.93 18.03
C GLU A 126 0.69 17.67 16.60
N ARG A 127 0.68 18.71 15.75
CA ARG A 127 0.32 18.57 14.33
C ARG A 127 1.24 17.60 13.58
N VAL A 128 2.55 17.66 13.84
CA VAL A 128 3.50 16.72 13.24
C VAL A 128 3.19 15.29 13.68
N GLN A 129 2.89 15.06 14.96
CA GLN A 129 2.53 13.72 15.44
C GLN A 129 1.22 13.21 14.81
N GLN A 130 0.20 14.08 14.69
CA GLN A 130 -1.05 13.74 14.02
C GLN A 130 -0.81 13.37 12.55
N MET A 131 -0.05 14.20 11.81
CA MET A 131 0.30 13.92 10.42
C MET A 131 1.08 12.60 10.26
N ILE A 132 2.02 12.30 11.17
CA ILE A 132 2.75 11.03 11.16
C ILE A 132 1.81 9.85 11.42
N ALA A 133 0.89 9.98 12.38
CA ALA A 133 -0.07 8.93 12.71
C ALA A 133 -1.03 8.66 11.53
N GLU A 134 -1.56 9.71 10.91
CA GLU A 134 -2.42 9.63 9.73
C GLU A 134 -1.67 9.03 8.54
N ALA A 135 -0.44 9.51 8.26
CA ALA A 135 0.37 8.97 7.18
C ALA A 135 0.67 7.47 7.37
N LYS A 136 0.98 7.04 8.60
CA LYS A 136 1.18 5.62 8.92
C LYS A 136 -0.09 4.81 8.71
N ARG A 137 -1.25 5.33 9.15
CA ARG A 137 -2.54 4.65 8.97
C ARG A 137 -2.89 4.49 7.50
N ASN A 138 -2.78 5.57 6.72
CA ASN A 138 -3.06 5.56 5.28
C ASN A 138 -2.13 4.61 4.54
N ALA A 139 -0.83 4.61 4.87
CA ALA A 139 0.13 3.67 4.28
C ALA A 139 -0.20 2.20 4.62
N GLN A 140 -0.65 1.92 5.84
CA GLN A 140 -1.08 0.58 6.23
C GLN A 140 -2.37 0.15 5.53
N GLU A 141 -3.35 1.04 5.40
CA GLU A 141 -4.60 0.78 4.70
C GLU A 141 -4.35 0.51 3.21
N ALA A 142 -3.58 1.37 2.54
CA ALA A 142 -3.18 1.17 1.14
C ALA A 142 -2.40 -0.15 0.94
N SER A 143 -1.45 -0.46 1.82
CA SER A 143 -0.70 -1.72 1.77
C SER A 143 -1.61 -2.95 1.95
N ARG A 144 -2.60 -2.88 2.87
CA ARG A 144 -3.57 -3.96 3.06
C ARG A 144 -4.43 -4.17 1.82
N GLU A 145 -4.91 -3.09 1.21
CA GLU A 145 -5.70 -3.15 -0.03
C GLU A 145 -4.89 -3.75 -1.18
N GLU A 146 -3.64 -3.33 -1.37
CA GLU A 146 -2.73 -3.89 -2.37
C GLU A 146 -2.51 -5.38 -2.16
N VAL A 147 -2.19 -5.81 -0.93
CA VAL A 147 -1.99 -7.22 -0.58
C VAL A 147 -3.27 -8.03 -0.85
N GLN A 148 -4.44 -7.49 -0.48
CA GLN A 148 -5.72 -8.15 -0.74
C GLN A 148 -5.99 -8.30 -2.25
N ASN A 149 -5.70 -7.26 -3.03
CA ASN A 149 -5.85 -7.30 -4.49
C ASN A 149 -4.90 -8.30 -5.14
N ILE A 150 -3.64 -8.35 -4.69
CA ILE A 150 -2.65 -9.34 -5.15
C ILE A 150 -3.13 -10.75 -4.81
N LEU A 151 -3.58 -10.98 -3.58
CA LEU A 151 -4.08 -12.29 -3.13
C LEU A 151 -5.30 -12.73 -3.94
N GLN A 152 -6.29 -11.86 -4.15
CA GLN A 152 -7.45 -12.17 -4.98
C GLN A 152 -7.05 -12.51 -6.42
N THR A 153 -6.10 -11.77 -6.98
CA THR A 153 -5.59 -12.02 -8.34
C THR A 153 -4.85 -13.34 -8.41
N ALA A 154 -4.02 -13.66 -7.42
CA ALA A 154 -3.30 -14.92 -7.32
C ALA A 154 -4.27 -16.10 -7.18
N LEU A 155 -5.31 -15.98 -6.35
CA LEU A 155 -6.35 -17.00 -6.19
C LEU A 155 -7.13 -17.25 -7.50
N ARG A 156 -7.51 -16.19 -8.22
CA ARG A 156 -8.16 -16.33 -9.54
C ARG A 156 -7.25 -17.05 -10.54
N LYS A 157 -5.96 -16.68 -10.59
CA LYS A 157 -4.98 -17.35 -11.47
C LYS A 157 -4.79 -18.82 -11.08
N ALA A 158 -4.67 -19.12 -9.78
CA ALA A 158 -4.56 -20.48 -9.28
C ALA A 158 -5.79 -21.33 -9.67
N ALA A 159 -7.00 -20.79 -9.52
CA ALA A 159 -8.23 -21.48 -9.91
C ALA A 159 -8.30 -21.77 -11.42
N ILE A 160 -7.82 -20.85 -12.27
CA ILE A 160 -7.73 -21.08 -13.72
C ILE A 160 -6.75 -22.21 -14.04
N VAL A 161 -5.55 -22.18 -13.43
CA VAL A 161 -4.53 -23.22 -13.63
C VAL A 161 -5.02 -24.58 -13.14
N GLU A 162 -5.69 -24.64 -11.98
CA GLU A 162 -6.29 -25.86 -11.46
C GLU A 162 -7.35 -26.41 -12.42
N MET A 163 -8.23 -25.56 -12.95
CA MET A 163 -9.26 -25.96 -13.90
C MET A 163 -8.65 -26.49 -15.20
N GLN A 164 -7.65 -25.79 -15.75
CA GLN A 164 -6.94 -26.22 -16.95
C GLN A 164 -6.22 -27.56 -16.75
N ALA A 165 -5.55 -27.74 -15.61
CA ALA A 165 -4.86 -28.98 -15.26
C ALA A 165 -5.86 -30.15 -15.13
N LYS A 166 -7.02 -29.93 -14.47
CA LYS A 166 -8.09 -30.94 -14.38
C LYS A 166 -8.62 -31.33 -15.76
N GLN A 167 -8.92 -30.34 -16.60
CA GLN A 167 -9.41 -30.60 -17.96
C GLN A 167 -8.37 -31.36 -18.79
N GLN A 168 -7.10 -30.97 -18.73
CA GLN A 168 -6.01 -31.63 -19.45
C GLN A 168 -5.81 -33.08 -18.95
N ALA A 169 -5.85 -33.31 -17.64
CA ALA A 169 -5.78 -34.64 -17.06
C ALA A 169 -6.94 -35.53 -17.53
N GLN A 170 -8.17 -35.02 -17.55
CA GLN A 170 -9.34 -35.74 -18.09
C GLN A 170 -9.16 -36.10 -19.56
N MET A 171 -8.65 -35.18 -20.38
CA MET A 171 -8.37 -35.45 -21.79
C MET A 171 -7.28 -36.52 -21.98
N PHE A 172 -6.23 -36.53 -21.14
CA PHE A 172 -5.23 -37.59 -21.16
C PHE A 172 -5.83 -38.95 -20.77
N LEU A 173 -6.69 -39.00 -19.75
CA LEU A 173 -7.35 -40.23 -19.34
C LEU A 173 -8.25 -40.79 -20.46
N LEU A 174 -9.03 -39.95 -21.13
CA LEU A 174 -9.87 -40.37 -22.26
C LEU A 174 -9.03 -40.92 -23.41
N ARG A 175 -7.98 -40.20 -23.81
CA ARG A 175 -7.06 -40.67 -24.86
C ARG A 175 -6.37 -41.97 -24.50
N SER A 176 -5.93 -42.11 -23.25
CA SER A 176 -5.31 -43.34 -22.76
C SER A 176 -6.29 -44.50 -22.76
N ARG A 177 -7.55 -44.27 -22.35
CA ARG A 177 -8.59 -45.29 -22.41
C ARG A 177 -8.83 -45.77 -23.83
N ASP A 178 -9.02 -44.83 -24.77
CA ASP A 178 -9.29 -45.18 -26.16
C ASP A 178 -8.11 -45.93 -26.80
N ALA A 179 -6.87 -45.57 -26.45
CA ALA A 179 -5.67 -46.30 -26.89
C ALA A 179 -5.62 -47.73 -26.31
N ILE A 180 -5.83 -47.88 -24.99
CA ILE A 180 -5.86 -49.19 -24.33
C ILE A 180 -6.99 -50.07 -24.87
N GLU A 181 -8.17 -49.51 -25.14
CA GLU A 181 -9.28 -50.25 -25.74
C GLU A 181 -8.95 -50.73 -27.17
N GLY A 182 -8.19 -49.95 -27.93
CA GLY A 182 -7.65 -50.34 -29.23
C GLY A 182 -6.67 -51.50 -29.11
N ASP A 183 -5.66 -51.35 -28.27
CA ASP A 183 -4.62 -52.36 -28.04
C ASP A 183 -5.23 -53.67 -27.53
N LEU A 184 -6.14 -53.60 -26.54
CA LEU A 184 -6.85 -54.76 -26.00
C LEU A 184 -7.66 -55.48 -27.08
N ARG A 185 -8.32 -54.74 -27.97
CA ARG A 185 -9.10 -55.35 -29.06
C ARG A 185 -8.21 -56.09 -30.04
N GLU A 186 -7.04 -55.54 -30.38
CA GLU A 186 -6.08 -56.22 -31.25
C GLU A 186 -5.45 -57.43 -30.54
N GLU A 187 -5.07 -57.32 -29.27
CA GLU A 187 -4.57 -58.46 -28.49
C GLU A 187 -5.60 -59.60 -28.39
N VAL A 188 -6.88 -59.28 -28.17
CA VAL A 188 -7.97 -60.28 -28.12
C VAL A 188 -8.15 -60.95 -29.49
N LYS A 189 -8.09 -60.20 -30.60
CA LYS A 189 -8.15 -60.78 -31.95
C LYS A 189 -6.95 -61.71 -32.19
N GLU A 190 -5.74 -61.27 -31.84
CA GLU A 190 -4.54 -62.10 -31.99
C GLU A 190 -4.64 -63.38 -31.15
N ALA A 191 -5.09 -63.28 -29.91
CA ALA A 191 -5.31 -64.45 -29.05
C ALA A 191 -6.35 -65.41 -29.65
N TYR A 192 -7.44 -64.87 -30.21
CA TYR A 192 -8.46 -65.66 -30.91
C TYR A 192 -7.88 -66.38 -32.14
N TYR A 193 -7.11 -65.69 -32.99
CA TYR A 193 -6.50 -66.31 -34.16
C TYR A 193 -5.43 -67.35 -33.79
N ARG A 194 -4.65 -67.12 -32.73
CA ARG A 194 -3.69 -68.10 -32.20
C ARG A 194 -4.42 -69.37 -31.73
N LEU A 195 -5.52 -69.22 -31.00
CA LEU A 195 -6.35 -70.35 -30.56
C LEU A 195 -7.03 -71.08 -31.73
N LEU A 196 -7.55 -70.34 -32.72
CA LEU A 196 -8.16 -70.94 -33.90
C LEU A 196 -7.12 -71.72 -34.72
N SER A 197 -5.90 -71.21 -34.82
CA SER A 197 -4.79 -71.87 -35.51
C SER A 197 -4.35 -73.14 -34.78
N SER A 198 -4.27 -73.10 -33.44
CA SER A 198 -3.95 -74.31 -32.67
C SER A 198 -5.06 -75.37 -32.80
N LEU A 199 -6.33 -74.97 -32.81
CA LEU A 199 -7.45 -75.88 -33.07
C LEU A 199 -7.38 -76.50 -34.48
N HIS A 200 -7.08 -75.71 -35.51
CA HIS A 200 -6.89 -76.23 -36.87
C HIS A 200 -5.71 -77.20 -36.97
N ASN A 201 -4.61 -76.93 -36.27
CA ASN A 201 -3.46 -77.83 -36.22
C ASN A 201 -3.85 -79.17 -35.58
N VAL A 202 -4.55 -79.15 -34.45
CA VAL A 202 -5.04 -80.37 -33.77
C VAL A 202 -6.00 -81.15 -34.67
N LEU A 203 -6.91 -80.47 -35.36
CA LEU A 203 -7.82 -81.11 -36.32
C LEU A 203 -7.06 -81.76 -37.49
N GLY A 204 -6.04 -81.06 -38.01
CA GLY A 204 -5.16 -81.58 -39.06
C GLY A 204 -4.37 -82.80 -38.61
N GLU A 205 -3.82 -82.78 -37.39
CA GLU A 205 -3.16 -83.93 -36.77
C GLU A 205 -4.13 -85.11 -36.59
N GLY A 206 -5.35 -84.86 -36.11
CA GLY A 206 -6.40 -85.87 -35.99
C GLY A 206 -6.74 -86.53 -37.31
N ASN A 207 -6.95 -85.75 -38.37
CA ASN A 207 -7.20 -86.25 -39.72
C ASN A 207 -6.02 -87.07 -40.27
N ARG A 208 -4.78 -86.63 -40.01
CA ARG A 208 -3.58 -87.37 -40.41
C ARG A 208 -3.53 -88.73 -39.73
N ILE A 209 -3.77 -88.77 -38.42
CA ILE A 209 -3.85 -89.99 -37.63
C ILE A 209 -4.94 -90.90 -38.20
N GLU A 210 -6.13 -90.39 -38.48
CA GLU A 210 -7.22 -91.16 -39.07
C GLU A 210 -6.83 -91.77 -40.43
N LEU A 211 -6.18 -91.01 -41.30
CA LEU A 211 -5.69 -91.48 -42.60
C LEU A 211 -4.63 -92.58 -42.44
N GLU A 212 -3.68 -92.39 -41.52
CA GLU A 212 -2.67 -93.40 -41.18
C GLU A 212 -3.32 -94.69 -40.67
N TRP A 213 -4.31 -94.59 -39.78
CA TRP A 213 -5.08 -95.74 -39.30
C TRP A 213 -5.85 -96.44 -40.41
N LYS A 214 -6.53 -95.70 -41.29
CA LYS A 214 -7.25 -96.27 -42.44
C LYS A 214 -6.31 -96.99 -43.40
N ASN A 215 -5.16 -96.38 -43.69
CA ASN A 215 -4.12 -96.99 -44.52
C ASN A 215 -3.57 -98.26 -43.88
N LYS A 216 -3.20 -98.22 -42.60
CA LYS A 216 -2.71 -99.39 -41.87
C LYS A 216 -3.75 -100.51 -41.82
N THR A 217 -5.02 -100.17 -41.62
CA THR A 217 -6.13 -101.15 -41.66
C THR A 217 -6.30 -101.75 -43.05
N SER A 218 -6.17 -100.93 -44.10
CA SER A 218 -6.23 -101.39 -45.49
C SER A 218 -5.05 -102.30 -45.86
N GLU A 219 -3.84 -101.95 -45.43
CA GLU A 219 -2.64 -102.78 -45.60
C GLU A 219 -2.74 -104.11 -44.85
N LEU A 220 -3.31 -104.13 -43.64
CA LEU A 220 -3.59 -105.37 -42.92
C LEU A 220 -4.59 -106.25 -43.68
N ARG A 221 -5.70 -105.68 -44.17
CA ARG A 221 -6.68 -106.42 -44.99
C ARG A 221 -6.05 -106.99 -46.26
N LYS A 222 -5.17 -106.23 -46.92
CA LYS A 222 -4.44 -106.71 -48.12
C LYS A 222 -3.48 -107.85 -47.79
N ARG A 223 -2.80 -107.79 -46.64
CA ARG A 223 -1.93 -108.88 -46.17
C ARG A 223 -2.74 -110.14 -45.88
N ASP A 224 -3.90 -110.01 -45.23
CA ASP A 224 -4.80 -111.14 -44.98
C ASP A 224 -5.29 -111.79 -46.29
N THR A 225 -5.58 -110.99 -47.34
CA THR A 225 -5.92 -111.52 -48.67
C THR A 225 -4.76 -112.19 -49.40
N PHE A 226 -3.51 -111.74 -49.19
CA PHE A 226 -2.31 -112.37 -49.78
C PHE A 226 -1.97 -113.72 -49.13
N GLU A 227 -2.18 -113.85 -47.81
CA GLU A 227 -2.06 -115.16 -47.16
C GLU A 227 -3.12 -116.13 -47.70
N LEU A 228 -4.36 -115.66 -47.94
CA LEU A 228 -5.42 -116.46 -48.55
C LEU A 228 -5.12 -116.88 -50.00
N GLU A 229 -4.56 -116.00 -50.85
CA GLU A 229 -4.12 -116.38 -52.21
C GLU A 229 -2.97 -117.39 -52.19
N GLY A 230 -2.04 -117.29 -51.23
CA GLY A 230 -1.00 -118.29 -51.03
C GLY A 230 -1.57 -119.67 -50.67
N TYR A 231 -2.56 -119.72 -49.77
CA TYR A 231 -3.23 -120.97 -49.41
C TYR A 231 -4.12 -121.51 -50.54
N GLU A 232 -4.80 -120.66 -51.33
CA GLU A 232 -5.60 -121.08 -52.48
C GLU A 232 -4.74 -121.55 -53.67
N ALA A 233 -3.60 -120.92 -53.94
CA ALA A 233 -2.63 -121.37 -54.94
C ALA A 233 -2.03 -122.73 -54.56
N VAL A 234 -1.70 -122.94 -53.27
CA VAL A 234 -1.25 -124.24 -52.76
C VAL A 234 -2.38 -125.28 -52.81
N ARG A 235 -3.64 -124.89 -52.50
CA ARG A 235 -4.81 -125.77 -52.66
C ARG A 235 -5.05 -126.18 -54.11
N SER A 236 -4.89 -125.25 -55.05
CA SER A 236 -5.04 -125.48 -56.49
C SER A 236 -3.93 -126.37 -57.04
N ALA A 237 -2.67 -126.14 -56.64
CA ALA A 237 -1.55 -127.00 -56.98
C ALA A 237 -1.70 -128.42 -56.39
N LEU A 238 -2.16 -128.53 -55.14
CA LEU A 238 -2.45 -129.82 -54.50
C LEU A 238 -3.63 -130.54 -55.18
N SER A 239 -4.67 -129.81 -55.60
CA SER A 239 -5.81 -130.38 -56.34
C SER A 239 -5.40 -130.85 -57.75
N ALA A 240 -4.48 -130.14 -58.42
CA ALA A 240 -3.94 -130.53 -59.72
C ALA A 240 -2.96 -131.71 -59.65
N GLU A 241 -2.27 -131.90 -58.52
CA GLU A 241 -1.41 -133.08 -58.27
C GLU A 241 -2.25 -134.32 -57.91
N ILE A 242 -3.29 -134.16 -57.09
CA ILE A 242 -4.25 -135.23 -56.76
C ILE A 242 -4.97 -135.75 -58.02
N ALA A 243 -5.27 -134.89 -59.00
CA ALA A 243 -5.88 -135.28 -60.27
C ALA A 243 -4.96 -136.09 -61.20
N ARG A 244 -3.63 -136.07 -61.00
CA ARG A 244 -2.67 -136.85 -61.80
C ARG A 244 -2.49 -138.29 -61.30
N THR A 245 -2.97 -138.61 -60.10
CA THR A 245 -2.77 -139.92 -59.46
C THR A 245 -4.09 -140.52 -58.96
N SER A 246 -5.04 -140.84 -59.84
CA SER A 246 -5.90 -142.04 -59.77
C SER A 246 -7.03 -142.02 -60.80
N PRO A 247 -7.38 -143.18 -61.40
CA PRO A 247 -8.49 -143.33 -62.35
C PRO A 247 -9.81 -143.80 -61.69
N LEU A 248 -10.92 -143.35 -62.30
CA LEU A 248 -12.26 -143.96 -62.42
C LEU A 248 -12.90 -144.68 -61.22
N VAL A 249 -14.10 -144.20 -60.80
CA VAL A 249 -15.34 -145.01 -60.81
C VAL A 249 -16.56 -144.08 -60.75
N SER A 250 -17.49 -144.36 -61.67
CA SER A 250 -18.80 -143.76 -61.87
C SER A 250 -19.79 -144.06 -60.72
N GLY A 251 -20.79 -143.19 -60.57
CA GLY A 251 -21.96 -143.44 -59.73
C GLY A 251 -22.96 -142.29 -59.83
N GLU A 252 -23.79 -142.33 -60.86
CA GLU A 252 -24.98 -141.48 -61.05
C GLU A 252 -26.01 -141.77 -59.94
N PHE A 253 -26.62 -140.73 -59.38
CA PHE A 253 -28.07 -140.72 -59.14
C PHE A 253 -28.59 -139.27 -59.14
N GLU A 254 -29.52 -139.05 -60.06
CA GLU A 254 -30.25 -137.85 -60.46
C GLU A 254 -31.03 -137.17 -59.32
N THR A 255 -30.84 -135.86 -59.10
CA THR A 255 -31.55 -134.66 -59.62
C THR A 255 -32.93 -134.33 -59.03
N GLY A 256 -33.10 -133.03 -58.74
CA GLY A 256 -34.34 -132.32 -58.46
C GLY A 256 -34.11 -131.23 -57.40
N VAL A 257 -33.41 -130.13 -57.68
CA VAL A 257 -33.85 -128.88 -58.37
C VAL A 257 -35.05 -128.19 -57.71
N GLU A 258 -34.77 -127.10 -56.99
CA GLU A 258 -35.37 -125.74 -57.07
C GLU A 258 -34.76 -124.93 -55.90
N MET A 259 -33.86 -123.94 -56.05
CA MET A 259 -33.85 -122.65 -56.78
C MET A 259 -34.96 -121.68 -56.40
N ALA A 260 -34.66 -120.83 -55.41
CA ALA A 260 -34.96 -119.39 -55.28
C ALA A 260 -34.92 -119.06 -53.77
N GLY A 261 -34.39 -117.96 -53.29
CA GLY A 261 -34.01 -116.72 -53.92
C GLY A 261 -34.18 -115.62 -52.88
N TRP A 262 -33.07 -114.93 -52.60
CA TRP A 262 -32.98 -113.47 -52.47
C TRP A 262 -33.64 -112.73 -51.30
N MET A 263 -32.77 -111.88 -50.70
CA MET A 263 -33.01 -110.57 -50.09
C MET A 263 -33.92 -110.52 -48.85
N GLY A 264 -33.51 -109.93 -47.72
CA GLY A 264 -32.58 -108.82 -47.52
C GLY A 264 -33.36 -107.61 -47.00
N LYS A 265 -32.99 -107.12 -45.82
CA LYS A 265 -33.00 -105.71 -45.33
C LYS A 265 -33.12 -105.66 -43.79
N THR A 266 -32.06 -105.22 -43.09
CA THR A 266 -31.81 -103.83 -42.60
C THR A 266 -32.90 -103.36 -41.64
N GLY A 267 -32.58 -103.12 -40.37
CA GLY A 267 -32.15 -101.79 -39.88
C GLY A 267 -33.37 -101.17 -39.20
N GLU A 268 -33.32 -100.30 -38.20
CA GLU A 268 -32.28 -99.52 -37.54
C GLU A 268 -32.96 -99.02 -36.25
N GLY A 269 -32.20 -98.92 -35.17
CA GLY A 269 -32.51 -98.05 -34.03
C GLY A 269 -31.49 -96.92 -34.01
N GLY A 270 -31.95 -95.71 -33.66
CA GLY A 270 -31.13 -94.51 -33.51
C GLY A 270 -31.83 -93.27 -34.02
#